data_AF-A0A953AEI6-F1
#
_entry.id   AF-A0A953AEI6-F1
#
_cell.length_a   1.000
_cell.length_b   1.000
_cell.length_c   1.000
_cell.angle_alpha   90.00
_cell.angle_beta   90.00
_cell.angle_gamma   90.00
#
_symmetry.space_group_name_H-M   'P 1'
#
loop_
_entity.id
_entity.type
_entity.pdbx_description
1 polymer ?
#
loop_
_entity_poly.entity_id
_entity_poly.type
_entity_poly.pdbx_seq_one_letter_code
_entity_poly.pdbx_strand_id
1 'polypeptide(L)'
;MSQETPSEAFDVEGTFEPSDYHYFYDPVLTEERSEREVGQIWQLLRMQPGMTVLDVTCGYGRIANRLAARGCLVSGLDSKEAPLLWLVGACGSWPPGRRFHPVSTRGSHRLHPRLACR
;
A
#
# COMPACT_ATOMS: atom_id res chain seq x y z
N MET A 1 24.71 -9.54 42.87
CA MET A 1 24.37 -9.81 41.46
C MET A 1 23.09 -9.06 41.15
N SER A 2 23.22 -7.86 40.59
CA SER A 2 22.06 -7.11 40.08
C SER A 2 21.69 -7.74 38.75
N GLN A 3 20.53 -8.40 38.70
CA GLN A 3 19.97 -8.84 37.43
C GLN A 3 19.28 -7.61 36.82
N GLU A 4 19.85 -7.08 35.73
CA GLU A 4 19.14 -6.15 34.86
C GLU A 4 17.95 -6.90 34.25
N THR A 5 16.74 -6.55 34.66
CA THR A 5 15.52 -6.92 33.95
C THR A 5 15.61 -6.33 32.54
N PRO A 6 15.55 -7.14 31.46
CA PRO A 6 15.43 -6.61 30.11
C PRO A 6 14.19 -5.72 30.10
N SER A 7 14.28 -4.52 29.54
CA SER A 7 13.07 -3.74 29.28
C SER A 7 12.18 -4.62 28.44
N GLU A 8 10.97 -4.94 28.92
CA GLU A 8 9.94 -5.62 28.12
C GLU A 8 9.42 -4.66 27.05
N ALA A 9 10.31 -4.28 26.12
CA ALA A 9 9.96 -3.47 24.98
C ALA A 9 9.10 -4.33 24.06
N PHE A 10 7.97 -3.77 23.63
CA PHE A 10 7.07 -4.43 22.69
C PHE A 10 7.79 -4.66 21.35
N ASP A 11 7.81 -5.89 20.87
CA ASP A 11 8.40 -6.25 19.59
C ASP A 11 7.46 -5.87 18.43
N VAL A 12 7.58 -4.60 18.00
CA VAL A 12 6.84 -4.08 16.85
C VAL A 12 7.22 -4.84 15.58
N GLU A 13 8.49 -5.20 15.40
CA GLU A 13 8.98 -5.79 14.15
C GLU A 13 8.42 -7.20 13.96
N GLY A 14 8.51 -8.04 15.00
CA GLY A 14 7.97 -9.40 15.02
C GLY A 14 6.44 -9.47 14.93
N THR A 15 5.73 -8.47 15.44
CA THR A 15 4.25 -8.41 15.33
C THR A 15 3.77 -8.39 13.88
N PHE A 16 4.60 -7.88 12.95
CA PHE A 16 4.29 -7.79 11.52
C PHE A 16 5.18 -8.72 10.68
N GLU A 17 5.67 -9.80 11.28
CA GLU A 17 6.34 -10.86 10.52
C GLU A 17 5.36 -11.43 9.49
N PRO A 18 5.75 -11.55 8.20
CA PRO A 18 4.83 -11.94 7.14
C PRO A 18 4.07 -13.24 7.40
N SER A 19 4.71 -14.30 7.88
CA SER A 19 4.06 -15.60 8.09
C SER A 19 3.00 -15.54 9.18
N ASP A 20 3.28 -14.88 10.31
CA ASP A 20 2.31 -14.67 11.39
C ASP A 20 1.18 -13.76 10.93
N TYR A 21 1.51 -12.64 10.27
CA TYR A 21 0.51 -11.71 9.75
C TYR A 21 -0.45 -12.40 8.79
N HIS A 22 0.05 -13.19 7.83
CA HIS A 22 -0.78 -13.95 6.89
C HIS A 22 -1.62 -15.01 7.60
N TYR A 23 -1.05 -15.75 8.56
CA TYR A 23 -1.78 -16.76 9.34
C TYR A 23 -3.02 -16.16 10.04
N PHE A 24 -2.88 -14.98 10.65
CA PHE A 24 -3.99 -14.33 11.37
C PHE A 24 -4.95 -13.56 10.44
N TYR A 25 -4.44 -12.88 9.42
CA TYR A 25 -5.23 -11.90 8.67
C TYR A 25 -5.79 -12.43 7.34
N ASP A 26 -5.11 -13.33 6.64
CA ASP A 26 -5.61 -13.83 5.34
C ASP A 26 -7.02 -14.45 5.43
N PRO A 27 -7.37 -15.24 6.46
CA PRO A 27 -8.71 -15.80 6.58
C PRO A 27 -9.82 -14.75 6.70
N VAL A 28 -9.50 -13.54 7.18
CA VAL A 28 -10.47 -12.47 7.43
C VAL A 28 -10.39 -11.32 6.43
N LEU A 29 -9.29 -11.19 5.68
CA LEU A 29 -9.08 -10.17 4.64
C LEU A 29 -9.47 -10.68 3.25
N THR A 30 -10.68 -11.23 3.14
CA THR A 30 -11.18 -11.79 1.88
C THR A 30 -11.38 -10.73 0.79
N GLU A 31 -11.49 -11.19 -0.46
CA GLU A 31 -11.82 -10.39 -1.63
C GLU A 31 -13.14 -9.61 -1.43
N GLU A 32 -14.19 -10.31 -0.97
CA GLU A 32 -15.52 -9.74 -0.75
C GLU A 32 -15.51 -8.67 0.34
N ARG A 33 -14.71 -8.88 1.39
CA ARG A 33 -14.52 -7.86 2.43
C ARG A 33 -13.80 -6.65 1.86
N SER A 34 -12.74 -6.86 1.10
CA SER A 34 -11.98 -5.78 0.48
C SER A 34 -12.89 -4.95 -0.45
N GLU A 35 -13.70 -5.58 -1.28
CA GLU A 35 -14.65 -4.87 -2.14
C GLU A 35 -15.69 -4.07 -1.35
N ARG A 36 -16.26 -4.66 -0.31
CA ARG A 36 -17.21 -3.96 0.58
C ARG A 36 -16.57 -2.73 1.23
N GLU A 37 -15.37 -2.87 1.76
CA GLU A 37 -14.67 -1.78 2.44
C GLU A 37 -14.27 -0.66 1.48
N VAL A 38 -13.77 -0.98 0.27
CA VAL A 38 -13.49 0.06 -0.73
C VAL A 38 -14.78 0.75 -1.17
N GLY A 39 -15.89 0.00 -1.29
CA GLY A 39 -17.21 0.58 -1.54
C GLY A 39 -17.62 1.60 -0.46
N GLN A 40 -17.43 1.25 0.81
CA GLN A 40 -17.70 2.15 1.93
C GLN A 40 -16.81 3.39 1.89
N ILE A 41 -15.50 3.23 1.70
CA ILE A 41 -14.55 4.34 1.56
C ILE A 41 -14.96 5.27 0.42
N TRP A 42 -15.31 4.71 -0.74
CA TRP A 42 -15.75 5.44 -1.91
C TRP A 42 -16.97 6.32 -1.63
N GLN A 43 -17.97 5.76 -0.95
CA GLN A 43 -19.20 6.49 -0.62
C GLN A 43 -18.96 7.54 0.47
N LEU A 44 -18.30 7.17 1.57
CA LEU A 44 -18.09 8.04 2.73
C LEU A 44 -17.24 9.26 2.39
N LEU A 45 -16.19 9.06 1.59
CA LEU A 45 -15.30 10.14 1.15
C LEU A 45 -15.78 10.81 -0.14
N ARG A 46 -16.93 10.39 -0.69
CA ARG A 46 -17.50 10.89 -1.96
C ARG A 46 -16.46 10.89 -3.08
N MET A 47 -15.73 9.79 -3.18
CA MET A 47 -14.60 9.65 -4.09
C MET A 47 -15.08 9.69 -5.55
N GLN A 48 -14.18 10.14 -6.42
CA GLN A 48 -14.41 10.19 -7.86
C GLN A 48 -13.15 9.76 -8.61
N PRO A 49 -13.29 9.22 -9.84
CA PRO A 49 -12.15 8.97 -10.71
C PRO A 49 -11.33 10.27 -10.91
N GLY A 50 -10.02 10.13 -11.01
CA GLY A 50 -9.07 11.25 -11.16
C GLY A 50 -8.60 11.90 -9.86
N MET A 51 -9.22 11.59 -8.71
CA MET A 51 -8.73 12.05 -7.41
C MET A 51 -7.33 11.50 -7.10
N THR A 52 -6.47 12.32 -6.51
CA THR A 52 -5.17 11.90 -5.97
C THR A 52 -5.34 11.37 -4.55
N VAL A 53 -4.86 10.16 -4.30
CA VAL A 53 -5.07 9.44 -3.03
C VAL A 53 -3.73 8.96 -2.50
N LEU A 54 -3.48 9.20 -1.21
CA LEU A 54 -2.39 8.58 -0.47
C LEU A 54 -2.98 7.50 0.44
N ASP A 55 -2.65 6.23 0.18
CA ASP A 55 -3.01 5.09 1.02
C ASP A 55 -1.84 4.78 1.96
N VAL A 56 -1.97 5.15 3.23
CA VAL A 56 -0.95 4.92 4.27
C VAL A 56 -1.26 3.61 4.98
N THR A 57 -0.24 2.82 5.28
CA THR A 57 -0.36 1.40 5.69
C THR A 57 -1.02 0.55 4.61
N CYS A 58 -0.57 0.73 3.37
CA CYS A 58 -1.23 0.12 2.21
C CYS A 58 -1.08 -1.41 2.17
N GLY A 59 -0.15 -1.99 2.95
CA GLY A 59 0.18 -3.41 2.94
C GLY A 59 0.44 -3.91 1.51
N TYR A 60 -0.18 -5.04 1.16
CA TYR A 60 -0.15 -5.61 -0.19
C TYR A 60 -1.12 -4.94 -1.19
N GLY A 61 -1.76 -3.82 -0.82
CA GLY A 61 -2.53 -2.98 -1.73
C GLY A 61 -4.02 -3.33 -1.86
N ARG A 62 -4.62 -4.03 -0.88
CA ARG A 62 -6.04 -4.46 -0.95
C ARG A 62 -7.01 -3.29 -1.21
N ILE A 63 -6.74 -2.11 -0.66
CA ILE A 63 -7.56 -0.90 -0.88
C ILE A 63 -6.99 -0.09 -2.05
N ALA A 64 -5.70 0.25 -2.00
CA ALA A 64 -5.02 1.02 -3.05
C ALA A 64 -5.31 0.55 -4.48
N ASN A 65 -5.16 -0.76 -4.75
CA ASN A 65 -5.30 -1.31 -6.10
C ASN A 65 -6.73 -1.17 -6.61
N ARG A 66 -7.74 -1.33 -5.75
CA ARG A 66 -9.15 -1.19 -6.11
C ARG A 66 -9.54 0.27 -6.33
N LEU A 67 -9.00 1.18 -5.54
CA LEU A 67 -9.17 2.63 -5.77
C LEU A 67 -8.52 3.05 -7.10
N ALA A 68 -7.34 2.52 -7.41
CA ALA A 68 -6.68 2.74 -8.70
C ALA A 68 -7.51 2.17 -9.86
N ALA A 69 -8.04 0.95 -9.72
CA ALA A 69 -8.94 0.33 -10.70
C ALA A 69 -10.23 1.12 -10.93
N ARG A 70 -10.70 1.88 -9.92
CA ARG A 70 -11.83 2.82 -10.02
C ARG A 70 -11.43 4.20 -10.59
N GLY A 71 -10.17 4.36 -11.00
CA GLY A 71 -9.67 5.53 -11.71
C GLY A 71 -9.01 6.60 -10.83
N CYS A 72 -8.77 6.34 -9.54
CA CYS A 72 -7.98 7.26 -8.71
C CYS A 72 -6.48 7.19 -9.05
N LEU A 73 -5.77 8.29 -8.80
CA LEU A 73 -4.30 8.36 -8.85
C LEU A 73 -3.76 8.04 -7.46
N VAL A 74 -3.47 6.77 -7.20
CA VAL A 74 -3.13 6.28 -5.86
C VAL A 74 -1.61 6.17 -5.67
N SER A 75 -1.11 6.65 -4.53
CA SER A 75 0.22 6.36 -4.01
C SER A 75 0.07 5.56 -2.72
N GLY A 76 0.64 4.36 -2.66
CA GLY A 76 0.74 3.57 -1.44
C GLY A 76 1.98 3.91 -0.62
N LEU A 77 1.90 3.79 0.70
CA LEU A 77 3.03 3.87 1.62
C LEU A 77 2.84 2.82 2.73
N ASP A 78 3.84 1.96 2.91
CA ASP A 78 3.88 1.02 4.03
C ASP A 78 5.29 0.95 4.63
N SER A 79 5.35 0.59 5.91
CA SER A 79 6.58 0.33 6.64
C SER A 79 7.25 -0.99 6.24
N LYS A 80 6.49 -1.94 5.70
CA LYS A 80 6.97 -3.23 5.23
C LYS A 80 7.05 -3.27 3.72
N GLU A 81 8.05 -3.97 3.18
CA GLU A 81 8.20 -4.13 1.73
C GLU A 81 7.09 -5.04 1.18
N ALA A 82 6.17 -4.49 0.40
CA ALA A 82 5.32 -5.28 -0.46
C ALA A 82 6.14 -5.75 -1.67
N PRO A 83 6.06 -7.03 -2.09
CA PRO A 83 6.75 -7.48 -3.30
C PRO A 83 6.28 -6.67 -4.53
N LEU A 84 7.19 -6.24 -5.38
CA LEU A 84 6.92 -5.38 -6.55
C LEU A 84 5.86 -5.95 -7.52
N LEU A 85 5.62 -7.26 -7.48
CA LEU A 85 4.61 -7.95 -8.29
C LEU A 85 3.16 -7.49 -7.99
N TRP A 86 2.89 -6.98 -6.79
CA TRP A 86 1.54 -6.63 -6.32
C TRP A 86 1.13 -5.17 -6.59
N LEU A 87 2.05 -4.36 -7.12
CA LEU A 87 1.82 -2.96 -7.51
C LEU A 87 1.32 -2.81 -8.96
N VAL A 88 1.23 -3.91 -9.73
CA VAL A 88 0.89 -3.86 -11.16
C VAL A 88 -0.62 -3.81 -11.34
N GLY A 89 -1.16 -2.61 -11.55
CA GLY A 89 -2.59 -2.41 -11.80
C GLY A 89 -2.99 -1.01 -12.27
N ALA A 90 -2.40 -0.53 -13.38
CA ALA A 90 -3.03 0.40 -14.34
C ALA A 90 -2.06 0.80 -15.47
N CYS A 91 -1.58 -0.17 -16.27
CA CYS A 91 -0.96 0.17 -17.55
C CYS A 91 -2.02 0.00 -18.65
N GLY A 92 -2.81 1.04 -18.90
CA GLY A 92 -3.83 1.04 -19.93
C GLY A 92 -4.56 2.38 -20.02
N SER A 93 -4.01 3.29 -20.83
CA SER A 93 -4.49 4.65 -21.13
C SER A 93 -4.32 5.71 -20.03
N TRP A 94 -3.07 6.01 -19.66
CA TRP A 94 -2.74 7.20 -18.88
C TRP A 94 -2.70 8.44 -19.80
N PRO A 95 -3.31 9.58 -19.42
CA PRO A 95 -3.15 10.82 -20.18
C PRO A 95 -1.67 11.22 -20.28
N PRO A 96 -1.17 11.59 -21.48
CA PRO A 96 0.23 11.98 -21.67
C PRO A 96 0.56 13.20 -20.81
N GLY A 97 1.61 13.08 -20.00
CA GLY A 97 2.17 14.20 -19.21
C GLY A 97 2.17 14.04 -17.69
N ARG A 98 1.56 12.98 -17.12
CA ARG A 98 1.65 12.72 -15.66
C ARG A 98 2.75 11.70 -15.36
N ARG A 99 3.79 12.15 -14.66
CA ARG A 99 4.86 11.29 -14.11
C ARG A 99 4.27 10.43 -12.98
N PHE A 100 4.43 9.12 -13.08
CA PHE A 100 4.20 8.20 -11.97
C PHE A 100 5.50 8.08 -11.16
N HIS A 101 5.39 8.11 -9.83
CA HIS A 101 6.43 7.66 -8.92
C HIS A 101 5.97 6.30 -8.38
N PRO A 102 6.72 5.20 -8.56
CA PRO A 102 6.40 3.96 -7.88
C PRO A 102 6.34 4.21 -6.37
N VAL A 103 5.49 3.45 -5.68
CA VAL A 103 5.41 3.37 -4.21
C VAL A 103 6.83 3.32 -3.65
N SER A 104 7.26 4.42 -3.04
CA SER A 104 8.60 4.57 -2.48
C SER A 104 8.61 3.89 -1.12
N THR A 105 9.26 2.73 -1.04
CA THR A 105 9.37 1.93 0.19
C THR A 105 10.50 2.37 1.12
N ARG A 106 11.13 3.55 0.92
CA ARG A 106 12.06 4.11 1.92
C ARG A 106 12.36 5.59 1.67
N GLY A 107 12.52 6.32 2.77
CA GLY A 107 12.71 7.76 2.84
C GLY A 107 13.75 8.32 1.84
N SER A 108 13.34 9.42 1.22
CA SER A 108 14.16 10.43 0.53
C SER A 108 15.57 10.04 0.08
N HIS A 109 15.72 9.59 -1.16
CA HIS A 109 16.83 10.04 -2.02
C HIS A 109 16.35 10.18 -3.47
N ARG A 110 16.46 11.41 -3.96
CA ARG A 110 16.04 11.87 -5.28
C ARG A 110 16.88 11.14 -6.35
N LEU A 111 16.28 10.22 -7.11
CA LEU A 111 16.90 9.70 -8.34
C LEU A 111 16.20 10.33 -9.55
N HIS A 112 17.00 11.03 -10.35
CA HIS A 112 16.60 11.76 -11.55
C HIS A 112 16.09 10.81 -12.65
N PRO A 113 15.20 11.30 -13.55
CA PRO A 113 14.49 10.46 -14.50
C PRO A 113 15.27 10.35 -15.81
N ARG A 114 15.75 9.17 -16.15
CA ARG A 114 15.99 8.78 -17.54
C ARG A 114 15.71 7.30 -17.67
N LEU A 115 14.51 6.99 -18.17
CA LEU A 115 14.20 5.89 -19.08
C LEU A 115 12.73 6.09 -19.45
N ALA A 116 12.52 6.89 -20.50
CA ALA A 116 11.23 7.04 -21.15
C ALA A 116 10.93 5.76 -21.93
N CYS A 117 9.74 5.18 -21.72
CA CYS A 117 9.16 4.16 -22.58
C CYS A 117 9.10 4.65 -24.03
N ARG A 118 9.36 3.73 -24.97
CA ARG A 118 8.73 3.74 -26.29
C ARG A 118 7.33 3.13 -26.17
#